data_AF-A1VPG8-F1
#
_entry.id   AF-A1VPG8-F1
#
_cell.length_a   1.000
_cell.length_b   1.000
_cell.length_c   1.000
_cell.angle_alpha   90.00
_cell.angle_beta   90.00
_cell.angle_gamma   90.00
#
_symmetry.space_group_name_H-M   'P 1'
#
loop_
_entity.id
_entity.type
_entity.pdbx_description
1 polymer ?
#
loop_
_entity_poly.entity_id
_entity_poly.type
_entity_poly.pdbx_seq_one_letter_code
_entity_poly.pdbx_strand_id
1 'polypeptide(L)'
;MMSASTKTIAALVGVLALLLSILGFGYGPWATHQQAIGEQRATTAYNLAIDRQKREAGELLAIEAAKANAATTALADFKTEREKHDVENKSAIATLAARLRTAAGPAGRLRDPNAAAGCGGGGAGAPGADPARVSSGADDAAQAGGLFSAGATELFQRLTREADDINVAYASCRTDSLTVREVLK
;
A
#
# COMPACT_ATOMS: atom_id res chain seq x y z
N MET A 1 48.75 -46.87 -85.83
CA MET A 1 47.79 -47.90 -85.36
C MET A 1 47.97 -48.06 -83.85
N MET A 2 46.99 -47.68 -83.03
CA MET A 2 47.04 -47.91 -81.58
C MET A 2 46.85 -49.41 -81.27
N SER A 3 47.67 -49.98 -80.38
CA SER A 3 47.59 -51.40 -80.00
C SER A 3 46.30 -51.69 -79.21
N ALA A 4 45.81 -52.93 -79.25
CA ALA A 4 44.59 -53.34 -78.55
C ALA A 4 44.59 -53.00 -77.05
N SER A 5 45.77 -53.03 -76.40
CA SER A 5 45.95 -52.67 -74.99
C SER A 5 45.75 -51.17 -74.70
N THR A 6 46.13 -50.30 -75.63
CA THR A 6 45.88 -48.85 -75.46
C THR A 6 44.40 -48.47 -75.55
N LYS A 7 43.61 -49.22 -76.33
CA LYS A 7 42.16 -48.98 -76.47
C LYS A 7 41.38 -49.41 -75.23
N THR A 8 41.76 -50.51 -74.60
CA THR A 8 41.13 -51.01 -73.37
C THR A 8 41.44 -50.12 -72.16
N ILE A 9 42.68 -49.64 -72.03
CA ILE A 9 43.04 -48.67 -70.99
C ILE A 9 42.26 -47.36 -71.16
N ALA A 10 42.15 -46.83 -72.38
CA ALA A 10 41.38 -45.61 -72.63
C ALA A 10 39.89 -45.76 -72.29
N ALA A 11 39.29 -46.91 -72.61
CA ALA A 11 37.90 -47.20 -72.25
C ALA A 11 37.70 -47.26 -70.73
N LEU A 12 38.61 -47.89 -69.98
CA LEU A 12 38.54 -47.96 -68.51
C LEU A 12 38.68 -46.58 -67.87
N VAL A 13 39.59 -45.74 -68.36
CA VAL A 13 39.74 -44.36 -67.87
C VAL A 13 38.48 -43.54 -68.13
N GLY A 14 37.86 -43.68 -69.31
CA GLY A 14 36.60 -43.01 -69.63
C GLY A 14 35.45 -43.42 -68.72
N VAL A 15 35.31 -44.72 -68.43
CA VAL A 15 34.29 -45.24 -67.51
C VAL A 15 34.54 -44.75 -66.07
N LEU A 16 35.78 -44.77 -65.61
CA LEU A 16 36.15 -44.27 -64.28
C LEU A 16 35.83 -42.77 -64.13
N ALA A 17 36.17 -41.97 -65.14
CA ALA A 17 35.87 -40.53 -65.15
C ALA A 17 34.36 -40.27 -65.11
N LEU A 18 33.56 -41.06 -65.83
CA LEU A 18 32.10 -40.96 -65.83
C LEU A 18 31.51 -41.32 -64.46
N LEU A 19 31.99 -42.40 -63.82
CA LEU A 19 31.55 -42.78 -62.48
C LEU A 19 31.89 -41.72 -61.42
N LEU A 20 33.09 -41.16 -61.47
CA LEU A 20 33.50 -40.07 -60.57
C LEU A 20 32.66 -38.80 -60.81
N SER A 21 32.29 -38.52 -62.06
CA SER A 21 31.41 -37.38 -62.40
C SER A 21 30.01 -37.57 -61.82
N ILE A 22 29.43 -38.76 -61.96
CA ILE A 22 28.10 -39.08 -61.38
C ILE A 22 28.14 -38.97 -59.86
N LEU A 23 29.19 -39.48 -59.22
CA LEU A 23 29.36 -39.40 -57.77
C LEU A 23 29.51 -37.95 -57.30
N GLY A 24 30.32 -37.15 -57.99
CA GLY A 24 30.55 -35.74 -57.66
C GLY A 24 29.30 -34.88 -57.83
N PHE A 25 28.55 -35.05 -58.93
CA PHE A 25 27.33 -34.28 -59.19
C PHE A 25 26.15 -34.70 -58.30
N GLY A 26 26.04 -35.98 -57.93
CA GLY A 26 24.96 -36.47 -57.07
C GLY A 26 25.17 -36.19 -55.58
N TYR A 27 26.42 -36.14 -55.12
CA TYR A 27 26.73 -36.02 -53.69
C TYR A 27 26.33 -34.66 -53.10
N GLY A 28 26.58 -33.56 -53.82
CA GLY A 28 26.24 -32.21 -53.33
C GLY A 28 24.76 -32.04 -53.00
N PRO A 29 23.84 -32.28 -53.96
CA PRO A 29 22.39 -32.21 -53.71
C PRO A 29 21.90 -33.18 -52.62
N TRP A 30 22.48 -34.37 -52.51
CA TRP A 30 22.14 -35.32 -51.45
C TRP A 30 22.57 -34.81 -50.07
N ALA A 31 23.79 -34.29 -49.95
CA ALA A 31 24.32 -33.77 -48.70
C ALA A 31 23.53 -32.53 -48.21
N THR A 32 23.21 -31.61 -49.12
CA THR A 32 22.38 -30.44 -48.78
C THR A 32 20.96 -30.84 -48.38
N HIS A 33 20.37 -31.84 -49.03
CA HIS A 33 19.06 -32.36 -48.65
C HIS A 33 19.07 -32.99 -47.26
N GLN A 34 20.08 -33.80 -46.93
CA GLN A 34 20.23 -34.37 -45.58
C GLN A 34 20.42 -33.30 -44.50
N GLN A 35 21.21 -32.27 -44.79
CA GLN A 35 21.40 -31.14 -43.89
C GLN A 35 20.09 -30.37 -43.65
N ALA A 36 19.32 -30.10 -44.72
CA ALA A 36 18.04 -29.41 -44.62
C ALA A 36 17.03 -30.17 -43.74
N ILE A 37 16.99 -31.50 -43.83
CA ILE A 37 16.15 -32.34 -42.94
C ILE A 37 16.59 -32.18 -41.47
N GLY A 38 17.90 -32.17 -41.22
CA GLY A 38 18.46 -31.96 -39.89
C GLY A 38 18.10 -30.60 -39.30
N GLU A 39 18.28 -29.53 -40.08
CA GLU A 39 17.94 -28.16 -39.69
C GLU A 39 16.44 -27.99 -39.45
N GLN A 40 15.60 -28.62 -40.27
CA GLN A 40 14.15 -28.59 -40.09
C GLN A 40 13.74 -29.26 -38.78
N ARG A 41 14.29 -30.43 -38.46
CA ARG A 41 14.04 -31.12 -37.18
C ARG A 41 14.50 -30.28 -35.98
N ALA A 42 15.71 -29.72 -36.06
CA ALA A 42 16.22 -28.84 -35.00
C ALA A 42 15.30 -27.63 -34.79
N THR A 43 14.88 -26.99 -35.88
CA THR A 43 13.96 -25.84 -35.84
C THR A 43 12.62 -26.22 -35.20
N THR A 44 12.04 -27.36 -35.56
CA THR A 44 10.79 -27.83 -34.94
C THR A 44 10.94 -28.10 -33.44
N ALA A 45 12.07 -28.68 -33.03
CA ALA A 45 12.36 -28.94 -31.62
C ALA A 45 12.52 -27.62 -30.83
N TYR A 46 13.23 -26.63 -31.40
CA TYR A 46 13.38 -25.31 -30.79
C TYR A 46 12.04 -24.58 -30.67
N ASN A 47 11.21 -24.60 -31.72
CA ASN A 47 9.89 -23.97 -31.68
C ASN A 47 9.00 -24.59 -30.60
N LEU A 48 9.01 -25.93 -30.49
CA LEU A 48 8.26 -26.62 -29.43
C LEU A 48 8.74 -26.24 -28.03
N ALA A 49 10.05 -26.10 -27.83
CA ALA A 49 10.63 -25.67 -26.56
C ALA A 49 10.25 -24.21 -26.23
N ILE A 50 10.33 -23.31 -27.21
CA ILE A 50 9.91 -21.91 -27.07
C ILE A 50 8.43 -21.82 -26.73
N ASP A 51 7.57 -22.58 -27.40
CA ASP A 51 6.12 -22.58 -27.14
C ASP A 51 5.78 -23.15 -25.76
N ARG A 52 6.58 -24.09 -25.24
CA ARG A 52 6.46 -24.55 -23.86
C ARG A 52 6.84 -23.44 -22.88
N GLN A 53 8.00 -22.79 -23.07
CA GLN A 53 8.44 -21.69 -22.22
C GLN A 53 7.46 -20.52 -22.22
N LYS A 54 6.88 -20.18 -23.37
CA LYS A 54 5.84 -19.14 -23.47
C LYS A 54 4.59 -19.48 -22.66
N ARG A 55 4.17 -20.74 -22.65
CA ARG A 55 3.02 -21.19 -21.84
C ARG A 55 3.33 -21.12 -20.36
N GLU A 56 4.47 -21.66 -19.93
CA GLU A 56 4.91 -21.61 -18.53
C GLU A 56 5.06 -20.16 -18.03
N ALA A 57 5.66 -19.28 -18.84
CA ALA A 57 5.78 -17.87 -18.52
C ALA A 57 4.41 -17.16 -18.47
N GLY A 58 3.49 -17.53 -19.37
CA GLY A 58 2.13 -17.00 -19.38
C GLY A 58 1.33 -17.41 -18.13
N GLU A 59 1.45 -18.66 -17.71
CA GLU A 59 0.84 -19.16 -16.47
C GLU A 59 1.40 -18.44 -15.23
N LEU A 60 2.72 -18.29 -15.15
CA LEU A 60 3.37 -17.59 -14.05
C LEU A 60 2.97 -16.11 -14.01
N LEU A 61 2.90 -15.45 -15.17
CA LEU A 61 2.44 -14.08 -15.28
C LEU A 61 0.98 -13.93 -14.84
N ALA A 62 0.10 -14.87 -15.22
CA ALA A 62 -1.30 -14.84 -14.80
C ALA A 62 -1.45 -14.99 -13.28
N ILE A 63 -0.66 -15.88 -12.66
CA ILE A 63 -0.63 -16.05 -11.19
C ILE A 63 -0.17 -14.76 -10.51
N GLU A 64 0.94 -14.17 -10.95
CA GLU A 64 1.46 -12.93 -10.35
C GLU A 64 0.51 -11.74 -10.58
N ALA A 65 -0.12 -11.64 -11.76
CA ALA A 65 -1.13 -10.63 -12.02
C ALA A 65 -2.35 -10.78 -11.10
N ALA A 66 -2.80 -12.02 -10.86
CA ALA A 66 -3.90 -12.28 -9.94
C ALA A 66 -3.54 -11.87 -8.50
N LYS A 67 -2.32 -12.17 -8.03
CA LYS A 67 -1.83 -11.73 -6.71
C LYS A 67 -1.78 -10.21 -6.61
N ALA A 68 -1.24 -9.54 -7.63
CA ALA A 68 -1.16 -8.09 -7.66
C ALA A 68 -2.56 -7.45 -7.61
N ASN A 69 -3.50 -7.96 -8.40
CA ASN A 69 -4.89 -7.49 -8.40
C ASN A 69 -5.59 -7.73 -7.05
N ALA A 70 -5.34 -8.88 -6.42
CA ALA A 70 -5.87 -9.15 -5.09
C ALA A 70 -5.31 -8.17 -4.05
N ALA A 71 -4.00 -7.88 -4.09
CA ALA A 71 -3.37 -6.92 -3.20
C ALA A 71 -3.88 -5.48 -3.42
N THR A 72 -4.07 -5.05 -4.66
CA THR A 72 -4.62 -3.71 -4.96
C THR A 72 -6.06 -3.58 -4.50
N THR A 73 -6.86 -4.63 -4.66
CA THR A 73 -8.25 -4.68 -4.17
C THR A 73 -8.29 -4.60 -2.64
N ALA A 74 -7.48 -5.43 -1.96
CA ALA A 74 -7.39 -5.41 -0.50
C ALA A 74 -6.95 -4.03 0.05
N LEU A 75 -6.03 -3.35 -0.63
CA LEU A 75 -5.57 -2.01 -0.26
C LEU A 75 -6.67 -0.96 -0.47
N ALA A 76 -7.44 -1.07 -1.56
CA ALA A 76 -8.58 -0.20 -1.82
C ALA A 76 -9.66 -0.37 -0.74
N ASP A 77 -10.02 -1.62 -0.42
CA ASP A 77 -11.00 -1.93 0.63
C ASP A 77 -10.55 -1.42 1.99
N PHE A 78 -9.27 -1.64 2.34
CA PHE A 78 -8.68 -1.11 3.56
C PHE A 78 -8.78 0.41 3.63
N LYS A 79 -8.45 1.11 2.54
CA LYS A 79 -8.55 2.58 2.48
C LYS A 79 -9.99 3.03 2.71
N THR A 80 -10.96 2.41 2.06
CA THR A 80 -12.37 2.75 2.22
C THR A 80 -12.87 2.53 3.65
N GLU A 81 -12.49 1.43 4.30
CA GLU A 81 -12.87 1.18 5.69
C GLU A 81 -12.25 2.23 6.64
N ARG A 82 -11.00 2.63 6.37
CA ARG A 82 -10.32 3.67 7.14
C ARG A 82 -10.96 5.03 6.98
N GLU A 83 -11.35 5.41 5.76
CA GLU A 83 -12.07 6.64 5.50
C GLU A 83 -13.42 6.68 6.23
N LYS A 84 -14.13 5.54 6.29
CA LYS A 84 -15.38 5.42 7.05
C LYS A 84 -15.16 5.62 8.55
N HIS A 85 -14.19 4.93 9.13
CA HIS A 85 -13.86 5.09 10.56
C HIS A 85 -13.36 6.50 10.88
N ASP A 86 -12.62 7.16 9.99
CA ASP A 86 -12.20 8.55 10.17
C ASP A 86 -13.39 9.50 10.23
N VAL A 87 -14.41 9.29 9.39
CA VAL A 87 -15.66 10.08 9.44
C VAL A 87 -16.40 9.84 10.75
N GLU A 88 -16.52 8.58 11.18
CA GLU A 88 -17.14 8.21 12.47
C GLU A 88 -16.40 8.86 13.65
N ASN A 89 -15.07 8.74 13.69
CA ASN A 89 -14.23 9.32 14.73
C ASN A 89 -14.35 10.85 14.77
N LYS A 90 -14.32 11.53 13.62
CA LYS A 90 -14.54 12.99 13.54
C LYS A 90 -15.90 13.38 14.12
N SER A 91 -16.95 12.62 13.83
CA SER A 91 -18.29 12.88 14.36
C SER A 91 -18.37 12.66 15.88
N ALA A 92 -17.67 11.65 16.40
CA ALA A 92 -17.58 11.36 17.82
C ALA A 92 -16.84 12.48 18.57
N ILE A 93 -15.70 12.95 18.03
CA ILE A 93 -14.93 14.07 18.57
C ILE A 93 -15.78 15.35 18.57
N ALA A 94 -16.46 15.66 17.46
CA ALA A 94 -17.33 16.84 17.37
C ALA A 94 -18.46 16.78 18.40
N THR A 95 -19.08 15.60 18.58
CA THR A 95 -20.12 15.36 19.59
C THR A 95 -19.58 15.54 21.01
N LEU A 96 -18.41 14.99 21.31
CA LEU A 96 -17.75 15.12 22.60
C LEU A 96 -17.40 16.59 22.89
N ALA A 97 -16.83 17.30 21.90
CA ALA A 97 -16.54 18.72 22.01
C ALA A 97 -17.80 19.56 22.26
N ALA A 98 -18.93 19.23 21.61
CA ALA A 98 -20.21 19.88 21.87
C ALA A 98 -20.68 19.62 23.31
N ARG A 99 -20.63 18.37 23.79
CA ARG A 99 -20.98 18.02 25.18
C ARG A 99 -20.10 18.75 26.19
N LEU A 100 -18.80 18.84 25.95
CA LEU A 100 -17.86 19.58 26.81
C LEU A 100 -18.17 21.08 26.85
N ARG A 101 -18.51 21.70 25.71
CA ARG A 101 -18.96 23.11 25.69
C ARG A 101 -20.25 23.31 26.48
N THR A 102 -21.23 22.42 26.31
CA THR A 102 -22.49 22.48 27.08
C THR A 102 -22.23 22.31 28.58
N ALA A 103 -21.35 21.39 28.98
CA ALA A 103 -20.98 21.16 30.38
C ALA A 103 -20.18 22.33 30.99
N ALA A 104 -19.41 23.07 30.18
CA ALA A 104 -18.63 24.22 30.63
C ALA A 104 -19.48 25.48 30.94
N GLY A 105 -20.76 25.50 30.56
CA GLY A 105 -21.68 26.61 30.83
C GLY A 105 -21.27 27.95 30.20
N PRO A 106 -21.97 29.06 30.52
CA PRO A 106 -21.75 30.36 29.88
C PRO A 106 -20.39 31.01 30.21
N ALA A 107 -19.69 30.52 31.24
CA ALA A 107 -18.35 30.99 31.60
C ALA A 107 -17.22 30.27 30.82
N GLY A 108 -17.53 29.24 30.03
CA GLY A 108 -16.54 28.50 29.24
C GLY A 108 -15.57 27.64 30.06
N ARG A 109 -15.93 27.31 31.32
CA ARG A 109 -15.07 26.56 32.24
C ARG A 109 -15.77 25.28 32.68
N LEU A 110 -15.10 24.13 32.54
CA LEU A 110 -15.62 22.86 33.08
C LEU A 110 -15.86 23.01 34.57
N ARG A 111 -17.13 22.97 34.98
CA ARG A 111 -17.54 22.93 36.39
C ARG A 111 -17.32 21.51 36.90
N ASP A 112 -16.72 21.38 38.07
CA ASP A 112 -16.59 20.09 38.74
C ASP A 112 -18.00 19.57 39.10
N PRO A 113 -18.44 18.40 38.59
CA PRO A 113 -19.74 17.83 38.93
C PRO A 113 -19.88 17.42 40.40
N ASN A 114 -18.76 17.29 41.14
CA ASN A 114 -18.74 17.08 42.59
C ASN A 114 -18.55 18.38 43.39
N ALA A 115 -18.38 19.54 42.74
CA ALA A 115 -18.45 20.82 43.44
C ALA A 115 -19.90 21.01 43.91
N ALA A 116 -20.12 20.72 45.19
CA ALA A 116 -21.39 20.96 45.85
C ALA A 116 -21.93 22.34 45.46
N ALA A 117 -23.20 22.41 45.07
CA ALA A 117 -23.91 23.65 44.82
C ALA A 117 -23.99 24.46 46.13
N GLY A 118 -22.93 25.20 46.48
CA GLY A 118 -22.87 25.82 47.80
C GLY A 118 -21.62 26.58 48.22
N CYS A 119 -20.58 26.71 47.39
CA CYS A 119 -19.42 27.53 47.76
C CYS A 119 -19.42 28.91 47.09
N GLY A 120 -20.53 29.64 47.23
CA GLY A 120 -20.54 31.10 47.21
C GLY A 120 -20.54 31.58 48.65
N GLY A 121 -19.44 32.17 49.11
CA GLY A 121 -19.24 32.55 50.51
C GLY A 121 -20.36 33.45 51.03
N GLY A 122 -21.21 32.89 51.90
CA GLY A 122 -22.15 33.64 52.71
C GLY A 122 -21.41 34.35 53.83
N GLY A 123 -21.29 35.67 53.72
CA GLY A 123 -20.92 36.53 54.84
C GLY A 123 -22.17 36.91 55.63
N ALA A 124 -22.51 36.15 56.67
CA ALA A 124 -23.45 36.58 57.69
C ALA A 124 -22.82 37.73 58.50
N GLY A 125 -23.12 38.96 58.13
CA GLY A 125 -22.81 40.18 58.89
C GLY A 125 -24.01 40.61 59.73
N ALA A 126 -23.77 40.91 61.00
CA ALA A 126 -24.75 41.25 62.05
C ALA A 126 -25.77 42.35 61.65
N PRO A 127 -26.98 42.37 62.26
CA PRO A 127 -28.00 43.36 61.95
C PRO A 127 -27.58 44.72 62.52
N GLY A 128 -27.30 45.69 61.64
CA GLY A 128 -27.17 47.10 62.05
C GLY A 128 -26.10 47.98 61.37
N ALA A 129 -25.55 47.63 60.21
CA ALA A 129 -24.64 48.53 59.48
C ALA A 129 -25.26 49.08 58.19
N ASP A 130 -25.28 50.41 58.09
CA ASP A 130 -25.78 51.27 57.02
C ASP A 130 -25.24 50.86 55.62
N PRO A 131 -26.03 50.91 54.52
CA PRO A 131 -25.58 50.44 53.22
C PRO A 131 -24.66 51.49 52.57
N ALA A 132 -23.35 51.31 52.74
CA ALA A 132 -22.36 52.03 51.95
C ALA A 132 -22.44 51.58 50.48
N ARG A 133 -22.72 52.56 49.62
CA ARG A 133 -22.78 52.51 48.15
C ARG A 133 -21.92 51.45 47.49
N VAL A 134 -22.56 50.72 46.58
CA VAL A 134 -21.99 49.94 45.48
C VAL A 134 -20.84 50.70 44.82
N SER A 135 -19.62 50.16 44.91
CA SER A 135 -18.60 50.37 43.90
C SER A 135 -18.58 49.11 43.02
N SER A 136 -18.91 49.31 41.75
CA SER A 136 -18.87 48.30 40.71
C SER A 136 -17.42 47.97 40.36
N GLY A 137 -16.83 47.02 41.08
CA GLY A 137 -15.67 46.25 40.62
C GLY A 137 -16.16 45.01 39.86
N ALA A 138 -16.83 45.23 38.74
CA ALA A 138 -17.43 44.19 37.92
C ALA A 138 -16.42 43.69 36.87
N ASP A 139 -15.31 43.08 37.30
CA ASP A 139 -14.39 42.39 36.38
C ASP A 139 -14.01 40.96 36.82
N ASP A 140 -14.25 40.58 38.08
CA ASP A 140 -13.76 39.29 38.60
C ASP A 140 -14.86 38.23 38.87
N ALA A 141 -16.14 38.56 38.66
CA ALA A 141 -17.23 37.62 38.88
C ALA A 141 -17.21 36.42 37.90
N ALA A 142 -16.60 36.57 36.72
CA ALA A 142 -16.39 35.48 35.77
C ALA A 142 -15.18 34.58 36.12
N GLN A 143 -14.26 35.05 36.96
CA GLN A 143 -13.04 34.32 37.32
C GLN A 143 -13.30 33.28 38.42
N ALA A 144 -14.31 33.48 39.27
CA ALA A 144 -14.60 32.62 40.44
C ALA A 144 -15.29 31.28 40.11
N GLY A 145 -15.63 31.01 38.85
CA GLY A 145 -16.53 29.89 38.48
C GLY A 145 -15.88 28.58 38.02
N GLY A 146 -14.55 28.43 38.07
CA GLY A 146 -13.86 27.24 37.56
C GLY A 146 -12.67 26.83 38.41
N LEU A 147 -12.42 25.52 38.51
CA LEU A 147 -11.41 24.90 39.38
C LEU A 147 -9.96 25.40 39.16
N PHE A 148 -9.66 25.95 37.99
CA PHE A 148 -8.33 26.43 37.60
C PHE A 148 -8.33 27.94 37.32
N SER A 149 -7.23 28.55 36.85
CA SER A 149 -7.27 29.89 36.22
C SER A 149 -7.63 29.78 34.73
N ALA A 150 -8.09 30.85 34.08
CA ALA A 150 -8.48 30.80 32.66
C ALA A 150 -7.35 30.27 31.75
N GLY A 151 -6.12 30.77 31.94
CA GLY A 151 -4.95 30.30 31.21
C GLY A 151 -4.58 28.84 31.50
N ALA A 152 -4.77 28.36 32.72
CA ALA A 152 -4.57 26.95 33.05
C ALA A 152 -5.62 26.05 32.38
N THR A 153 -6.89 26.48 32.34
CA THR A 153 -7.95 25.76 31.61
C THR A 153 -7.64 25.67 30.11
N GLU A 154 -7.17 26.76 29.49
CA GLU A 154 -6.79 26.77 28.09
C GLU A 154 -5.60 25.85 27.80
N LEU A 155 -4.58 25.89 28.67
CA LEU A 155 -3.42 25.00 28.59
C LEU A 155 -3.83 23.53 28.69
N PHE A 156 -4.66 23.16 29.66
CA PHE A 156 -5.14 21.79 29.80
C PHE A 156 -6.00 21.35 28.62
N GLN A 157 -6.91 22.20 28.14
CA GLN A 157 -7.71 21.88 26.95
C GLN A 157 -6.85 21.65 25.70
N ARG A 158 -5.79 22.44 25.53
CA ARG A 158 -4.84 22.26 24.42
C ARG A 158 -4.09 20.94 24.57
N LEU A 159 -3.51 20.68 25.74
CA LEU A 159 -2.77 19.44 26.01
C LEU A 159 -3.64 18.19 25.86
N THR A 160 -4.91 18.24 26.30
CA THR A 160 -5.85 17.12 26.12
C THR A 160 -6.16 16.88 24.64
N ARG A 161 -6.41 17.94 23.85
CA ARG A 161 -6.60 17.79 22.39
C ARG A 161 -5.36 17.20 21.72
N GLU A 162 -4.19 17.67 22.09
CA GLU A 162 -2.93 17.20 21.52
C GLU A 162 -2.67 15.72 21.86
N ALA A 163 -2.99 15.31 23.09
CA ALA A 163 -2.93 13.91 23.50
C ALA A 163 -3.97 13.03 22.76
N ASP A 164 -5.18 13.53 22.56
CA ASP A 164 -6.21 12.84 21.78
C ASP A 164 -5.80 12.68 20.31
N ASP A 165 -5.24 13.72 19.69
CA ASP A 165 -4.73 13.70 18.32
C ASP A 165 -3.60 12.66 18.16
N ILE A 166 -2.66 12.60 19.13
CA ILE A 166 -1.59 11.60 19.15
C ILE A 166 -2.17 10.18 19.30
N ASN A 167 -3.16 9.99 20.18
CA ASN A 167 -3.80 8.68 20.36
C ASN A 167 -4.55 8.23 19.11
N VAL A 168 -5.23 9.15 18.40
CA VAL A 168 -5.89 8.86 17.13
C VAL A 168 -4.86 8.48 16.06
N ALA A 169 -3.75 9.22 15.95
CA ALA A 169 -2.66 8.88 15.03
C ALA A 169 -2.02 7.52 15.37
N TYR A 170 -1.81 7.22 16.65
CA TYR A 170 -1.29 5.94 17.08
C TYR A 170 -2.26 4.78 16.82
N ALA A 171 -3.54 4.95 17.13
CA ALA A 171 -4.58 3.96 16.86
C ALA A 171 -4.71 3.69 15.36
N SER A 172 -4.54 4.73 14.52
CA SER A 172 -4.52 4.56 13.09
C SER A 172 -3.29 3.73 12.67
N CYS A 173 -2.08 4.09 13.09
CA CYS A 173 -0.86 3.40 12.65
C CYS A 173 -0.63 2.01 13.28
N ARG A 174 -1.24 1.70 14.43
CA ARG A 174 -0.96 0.46 15.16
C ARG A 174 -1.29 -0.79 14.36
N THR A 175 -2.46 -0.86 13.74
CA THR A 175 -2.88 -2.03 12.96
C THR A 175 -1.92 -2.26 11.80
N ASP A 176 -1.53 -1.20 11.08
CA ASP A 176 -0.57 -1.25 9.97
C ASP A 176 0.80 -1.78 10.43
N SER A 177 1.30 -1.28 11.57
CA SER A 177 2.58 -1.75 12.14
C SER A 177 2.57 -3.23 12.54
N LEU A 178 1.42 -3.79 12.91
CA LEU A 178 1.29 -5.21 13.26
C LEU A 178 1.24 -6.07 12.01
N THR A 179 0.49 -5.65 10.98
CA THR A 179 0.41 -6.35 9.69
C THR A 179 1.78 -6.42 9.00
N VAL A 180 2.53 -5.30 8.97
CA VAL A 180 3.89 -5.27 8.40
C VAL A 180 4.84 -6.23 9.14
N ARG A 181 4.74 -6.33 10.47
CA ARG A 181 5.56 -7.26 11.27
C ARG A 181 5.22 -8.72 11.03
N GLU A 182 4.00 -9.03 10.64
CA GLU A 182 3.54 -10.39 10.38
C GLU A 182 3.98 -10.87 8.99
N VAL A 183 4.01 -9.97 8.00
CA VAL A 183 4.52 -10.26 6.64
C VAL A 183 6.05 -10.44 6.60
N LEU A 184 6.77 -9.84 7.54
CA LEU A 184 8.24 -9.92 7.64
C LEU A 184 8.77 -11.10 8.46
N LYS A 185 7.89 -11.95 9.01
CA LYS A 185 8.25 -13.20 9.70
C LYS A 185 8.13 -14.38 8.75
#